data_AF-A0A854Q7U4-F1
#
_entry.id   AF-A0A854Q7U4-F1
#
_cell.length_a   1.000
_cell.length_b   1.000
_cell.length_c   1.000
_cell.angle_alpha   90.00
_cell.angle_beta   90.00
_cell.angle_gamma   90.00
#
_symmetry.space_group_name_H-M   'P 1'
#
loop_
_entity.id
_entity.type
_entity.pdbx_description
1 polymer ?
#
loop_
_entity_poly.entity_id
_entity_poly.type
_entity_poly.pdbx_seq_one_letter_code
_entity_poly.pdbx_strand_id
1 'polypeptide(L)'
;MVRSGLQQDVINLYREGMRIALSKPPQIRPAFLLHLRYNFRNPPLKQRDYVAIEHQLRKMSKTLEMLSDASVQRISVSDEMEAWWAKEVSRARDRNVEEKEEKDQVKKTNTQGRDRDQFGGKLPGHGGT
;
A
#
# COMPACT_ATOMS: atom_id res chain seq x y z
N MET A 1 2.16 -5.57 -19.68
CA MET A 1 0.89 -4.92 -20.08
C MET A 1 1.16 -3.43 -20.20
N VAL A 2 0.88 -2.83 -21.37
CA VAL A 2 1.06 -1.40 -21.62
C VAL A 2 -0.01 -0.62 -20.85
N ARG A 3 0.38 0.47 -20.16
CA ARG A 3 -0.57 1.36 -19.48
C ARG A 3 -1.26 2.25 -20.50
N SER A 4 -2.55 2.55 -20.32
CA SER A 4 -3.21 3.56 -21.15
C SER A 4 -2.66 4.96 -20.87
N GLY A 5 -2.84 5.90 -21.81
CA GLY A 5 -2.43 7.30 -21.62
C GLY A 5 -2.98 7.89 -20.32
N LEU A 6 -4.29 7.73 -20.09
CA LEU A 6 -4.95 8.19 -18.87
C LEU A 6 -4.37 7.58 -17.59
N GLN A 7 -4.02 6.28 -17.61
CA GLN A 7 -3.36 5.65 -16.47
C GLN A 7 -1.96 6.23 -16.22
N GLN A 8 -1.24 6.55 -17.29
CA GLN A 8 0.07 7.18 -17.18
C GLN A 8 -0.04 8.59 -16.59
N ASP A 9 -1.07 9.36 -16.98
CA ASP A 9 -1.32 10.69 -16.44
C ASP A 9 -1.64 10.66 -14.94
N VAL A 10 -2.46 9.72 -14.48
CA VAL A 10 -2.74 9.50 -13.05
C VAL A 10 -1.45 9.22 -12.27
N ILE A 11 -0.59 8.35 -12.81
CA ILE A 11 0.68 8.01 -12.16
C ILE A 11 1.63 9.21 -12.13
N ASN A 12 1.72 9.95 -13.23
CA ASN A 12 2.57 11.13 -13.33
C ASN A 12 2.14 12.20 -12.32
N LEU A 13 0.83 12.49 -12.26
CA LEU A 13 0.28 13.47 -11.33
C LEU A 13 0.50 13.04 -9.87
N TYR A 14 0.31 11.76 -9.55
CA TYR A 14 0.59 11.25 -8.21
C TYR A 14 2.06 11.43 -7.82
N ARG A 15 2.98 11.10 -8.73
CA ARG A 15 4.43 11.26 -8.50
C ARG A 15 4.81 12.72 -8.32
N GLU A 16 4.21 13.62 -9.10
CA GLU A 16 4.42 15.05 -8.96
C GLU A 16 3.94 15.55 -7.59
N GLY A 17 2.73 15.20 -7.18
CA GLY A 17 2.22 15.54 -5.85
C GLY A 17 3.11 15.01 -4.72
N MET A 18 3.67 13.81 -4.88
CA MET A 18 4.63 13.27 -3.92
C MET A 18 5.94 14.09 -3.87
N ARG A 19 6.46 14.54 -5.02
CA ARG A 19 7.66 15.42 -5.03
C ARG A 19 7.37 16.74 -4.32
N ILE A 20 6.22 17.35 -4.58
CA ILE A 20 5.79 18.59 -3.91
C ILE A 20 5.65 18.36 -2.40
N ALA A 21 5.01 17.28 -1.97
CA ALA A 21 4.88 16.98 -0.54
C ALA A 21 6.25 16.75 0.13
N LEU A 22 7.19 16.12 -0.57
CA LEU A 22 8.53 15.86 -0.05
C LEU A 22 9.44 17.10 -0.04
N SER A 23 9.20 18.09 -0.91
CA SER A 23 9.94 19.35 -0.88
C SER A 23 9.58 20.23 0.32
N LYS A 24 8.42 19.99 0.94
CA LYS A 24 7.99 20.70 2.15
C LYS A 24 8.77 20.28 3.40
N PRO A 25 8.86 21.16 4.44
CA PRO A 25 9.46 20.84 5.73
C PRO A 25 8.89 19.57 6.39
N PRO A 26 9.71 18.82 7.14
CA PRO A 26 9.30 17.54 7.74
C PRO A 26 8.05 17.62 8.62
N GLN A 27 7.83 18.75 9.30
CA GLN A 27 6.73 18.95 10.23
C GLN A 27 5.37 18.99 9.51
N ILE A 28 5.33 19.55 8.29
CA ILE A 28 4.08 19.76 7.54
C ILE A 28 3.85 18.68 6.48
N ARG A 29 4.92 18.01 6.04
CA ARG A 29 4.89 16.88 5.11
C ARG A 29 3.81 15.82 5.39
N PRO A 30 3.59 15.33 6.63
CA PRO A 30 2.58 14.30 6.85
C PRO A 30 1.16 14.74 6.46
N ALA A 31 0.80 16.00 6.71
CA ALA A 31 -0.48 16.55 6.31
C ALA A 31 -0.64 16.54 4.78
N PHE A 32 0.39 17.01 4.05
CA PHE A 32 0.40 17.02 2.58
C PHE A 32 0.27 15.61 2.00
N LEU A 33 1.01 14.64 2.55
CA LEU A 33 0.93 13.26 2.12
C LEU A 33 -0.45 12.66 2.38
N LEU A 34 -1.07 12.95 3.52
CA LEU A 34 -2.41 12.50 3.85
C LEU A 34 -3.44 13.09 2.89
N HIS A 35 -3.41 14.40 2.65
CA HIS A 35 -4.29 15.07 1.69
C HIS A 35 -4.16 14.46 0.30
N LEU A 36 -2.94 14.22 -0.18
CA LEU A 36 -2.69 13.60 -1.48
C LEU A 36 -3.24 12.18 -1.55
N ARG A 37 -2.91 11.33 -0.57
CA ARG A 37 -3.37 9.93 -0.51
C ARG A 37 -4.89 9.84 -0.47
N TYR A 38 -5.52 10.69 0.34
CA TYR A 38 -6.96 10.73 0.47
C TYR A 38 -7.64 11.07 -0.86
N ASN A 39 -7.22 12.12 -1.55
CA ASN A 39 -7.84 12.55 -2.81
C ASN A 39 -7.65 11.56 -3.99
N PHE A 40 -6.56 10.78 -3.97
CA PHE A 40 -6.35 9.73 -4.98
C PHE A 40 -7.14 8.45 -4.68
N ARG A 41 -7.57 8.26 -3.42
CA ARG A 41 -8.38 7.09 -3.03
C ARG A 41 -9.88 7.39 -2.96
N ASN A 42 -10.25 8.66 -2.76
CA ASN A 42 -11.61 9.12 -2.57
C ASN A 42 -11.97 10.22 -3.60
N PRO A 43 -13.06 10.07 -4.36
CA PRO A 43 -14.01 8.96 -4.32
C PRO A 43 -13.44 7.65 -4.91
N PRO A 44 -14.02 6.48 -4.57
CA PRO A 44 -13.60 5.22 -5.16
C PRO A 44 -14.01 5.15 -6.64
N LEU A 45 -13.04 5.31 -7.55
CA LEU A 45 -13.25 5.25 -9.00
C LEU A 45 -12.86 3.88 -9.57
N LYS A 46 -13.63 3.40 -10.55
CA LYS A 46 -13.31 2.22 -11.36
C LYS A 46 -12.54 2.62 -12.61
N GLN A 47 -11.80 1.69 -13.19
CA GLN A 47 -11.01 1.91 -14.41
C GLN A 47 -11.85 2.43 -15.60
N ARG A 48 -13.16 2.14 -15.62
CA ARG A 48 -14.09 2.54 -16.69
C ARG A 48 -14.69 3.94 -16.49
N ASP A 49 -14.45 4.59 -15.35
CA ASP A 49 -15.06 5.88 -15.01
C ASP A 49 -14.25 7.05 -15.62
N TYR A 50 -14.02 7.01 -16.94
CA TYR A 50 -13.09 7.91 -17.63
C TYR A 50 -13.34 9.40 -17.34
N VAL A 51 -14.60 9.84 -17.45
CA VAL A 51 -15.01 11.24 -17.23
C VAL A 51 -14.74 11.68 -15.79
N ALA A 52 -15.01 10.81 -14.81
CA ALA A 52 -14.78 11.11 -13.42
C ALA A 52 -13.27 11.15 -13.08
N ILE A 53 -12.48 10.24 -13.67
CA ILE A 53 -11.02 10.23 -13.54
C ILE A 53 -10.44 11.53 -14.11
N GLU A 54 -10.84 11.93 -15.30
CA GLU A 54 -10.36 13.18 -15.90
C GLU A 54 -10.74 14.41 -15.09
N HIS A 55 -11.98 14.46 -14.59
CA HIS A 55 -12.42 15.55 -13.72
C HIS A 55 -11.56 15.62 -12.46
N GLN A 56 -11.29 14.48 -11.84
CA GLN A 56 -10.42 14.41 -10.66
C GLN A 56 -8.98 14.81 -10.99
N LEU A 57 -8.43 14.39 -12.13
CA LEU A 57 -7.11 14.81 -12.60
C LEU A 57 -7.03 16.33 -12.77
N ARG A 58 -8.01 16.95 -13.43
CA ARG A 58 -8.06 18.41 -13.62
C ARG A 58 -8.12 19.14 -12.27
N LYS A 59 -8.99 18.69 -11.36
CA LYS A 59 -9.12 19.26 -10.02
C LYS A 59 -7.82 19.13 -9.21
N MET A 60 -7.20 17.96 -9.23
CA MET A 60 -5.97 17.70 -8.48
C MET A 60 -4.77 18.44 -9.07
N SER A 61 -4.68 18.56 -10.39
CA SER A 61 -3.64 19.35 -11.06
C SER A 61 -3.65 20.80 -10.59
N LYS A 62 -4.82 21.46 -10.61
CA LYS A 62 -4.98 22.82 -10.09
C LYS A 62 -4.63 22.93 -8.60
N THR A 63 -4.99 21.91 -7.82
CA THR A 63 -4.65 21.86 -6.39
C THR A 63 -3.13 21.77 -6.19
N LEU A 64 -2.44 20.92 -6.96
CA LEU A 64 -1.00 20.77 -6.88
C LEU A 64 -0.24 22.01 -7.34
N GLU A 65 -0.72 22.70 -8.38
CA GLU A 65 -0.16 23.98 -8.83
C GLU A 65 -0.15 24.99 -7.68
N MET A 66 -1.29 25.17 -6.99
CA MET A 66 -1.38 26.04 -5.82
C MET A 66 -0.47 25.57 -4.67
N LEU A 67 -0.45 24.26 -4.38
CA LEU A 67 0.37 23.70 -3.30
C LEU A 67 1.87 23.70 -3.61
N SER A 68 2.26 23.82 -4.88
CA SER A 68 3.66 23.87 -5.30
C SER A 68 4.37 25.13 -4.81
N ASP A 69 3.64 26.23 -4.63
CA ASP A 69 4.15 27.49 -4.13
C ASP A 69 4.82 27.33 -2.75
N ALA A 70 6.03 27.88 -2.61
CA ALA A 70 6.82 27.82 -1.38
C ALA A 70 6.18 28.58 -0.21
N SER A 71 5.33 29.56 -0.50
CA SER A 71 4.57 30.32 0.51
C SER A 71 3.51 29.48 1.21
N VAL A 72 3.03 28.40 0.57
CA VAL A 72 2.05 27.49 1.17
C VAL A 72 2.73 26.53 2.12
N GLN A 73 2.72 26.90 3.40
CA GLN A 73 3.37 26.18 4.49
C GLN A 73 2.40 25.36 5.35
N ARG A 74 1.09 25.52 5.20
CA ARG A 74 0.11 24.78 6.01
C ARG A 74 -1.09 24.40 5.17
N ILE A 75 -1.55 23.17 5.36
CA ILE A 75 -2.82 22.71 4.85
C ILE A 75 -3.66 22.19 6.02
N SER A 76 -4.97 22.43 5.95
CA SER A 76 -5.93 21.81 6.86
C SER A 76 -6.25 20.41 6.38
N VAL A 77 -6.09 19.43 7.26
CA VAL A 77 -6.59 18.07 7.07
C VAL A 77 -7.88 17.98 7.88
N SER A 78 -8.94 17.39 7.30
CA SER A 78 -10.20 17.19 8.03
C SER A 78 -10.12 15.95 8.92
N ASP A 79 -10.94 15.93 9.98
CA ASP A 79 -11.05 14.78 10.88
C ASP A 79 -11.41 13.49 10.13
N GLU A 80 -12.20 13.59 9.06
CA GLU A 80 -12.52 12.48 8.16
C GLU A 80 -11.27 11.88 7.51
N MET A 81 -10.35 12.72 7.02
CA MET A 81 -9.11 12.25 6.41
C MET A 81 -8.22 11.55 7.44
N GLU A 82 -8.14 12.09 8.66
CA GLU A 82 -7.36 11.48 9.75
C GLU A 82 -7.95 10.13 10.16
N ALA A 83 -9.27 10.06 10.34
CA ALA A 83 -9.97 8.82 10.65
C ALA A 83 -9.81 7.77 9.53
N TRP A 84 -9.89 8.20 8.27
CA TRP A 84 -9.62 7.34 7.11
C TRP A 84 -8.19 6.77 7.15
N TRP A 85 -7.20 7.60 7.45
CA TRP A 85 -5.81 7.16 7.52
C TRP A 85 -5.55 6.23 8.71
N ALA A 86 -6.10 6.54 9.88
CA ALA A 86 -6.01 5.66 11.06
C ALA A 86 -6.57 4.26 10.75
N LYS A 87 -7.71 4.19 10.07
CA LYS A 87 -8.31 2.93 9.61
C LYS A 87 -7.42 2.18 8.62
N GLU A 88 -6.84 2.89 7.65
CA GLU A 88 -5.98 2.28 6.64
C GLU A 88 -4.66 1.75 7.24
N VAL A 89 -4.10 2.46 8.23
CA VAL A 89 -2.94 2.01 9.01
C VAL A 89 -3.27 0.77 9.83
N SER A 90 -4.43 0.72 10.50
CA SER A 90 -4.88 -0.48 11.23
C SER A 90 -4.96 -1.68 10.29
N ARG A 91 -5.63 -1.52 9.15
CA ARG A 91 -5.75 -2.59 8.14
C ARG A 91 -4.40 -3.07 7.61
N ALA A 92 -3.44 -2.17 7.42
CA ALA A 92 -2.10 -2.55 7.01
C ALA A 92 -1.36 -3.33 8.10
N ARG A 93 -1.56 -2.96 9.37
CA ARG A 93 -1.01 -3.68 10.51
C ARG A 93 -1.60 -5.08 10.62
N ASP A 94 -2.92 -5.22 10.51
CA ASP A 94 -3.62 -6.50 10.64
C ASP A 94 -3.17 -7.49 9.56
N ARG A 95 -3.09 -7.03 8.29
CA ARG A 95 -2.54 -7.84 7.18
C ARG A 95 -1.11 -8.32 7.44
N ASN A 96 -0.27 -7.47 8.02
CA ASN A 96 1.11 -7.87 8.35
C ASN A 96 1.18 -8.90 9.48
N VAL A 97 0.18 -8.97 10.36
CA VAL A 97 0.09 -10.01 11.40
C VAL A 97 -0.32 -11.33 10.77
N GLU A 98 -1.38 -11.33 9.95
CA GLU A 98 -1.85 -12.51 9.21
C GLU A 98 -0.74 -13.14 8.36
N GLU A 99 -0.01 -12.33 7.58
CA GLU A 99 1.12 -12.81 6.77
C GLU A 99 2.26 -13.42 7.60
N LYS A 100 2.48 -12.94 8.83
CA LYS A 100 3.49 -13.49 9.73
C LYS A 100 3.04 -14.84 10.29
N GLU A 101 1.79 -14.92 10.74
CA GLU A 101 1.22 -16.16 11.26
C GLU A 101 1.17 -17.27 10.20
N GLU A 102 0.82 -16.94 8.95
CA GLU A 102 0.85 -17.87 7.83
C GLU A 102 2.28 -18.37 7.55
N LYS A 103 3.27 -17.46 7.52
CA LYS A 103 4.68 -17.83 7.34
C LYS A 103 5.21 -18.71 8.47
N ASP A 104 4.79 -18.47 9.71
CA ASP A 104 5.19 -19.26 10.87
C ASP A 104 4.51 -20.64 10.90
N GLN A 105 3.25 -20.73 10.47
CA GLN A 105 2.57 -22.02 10.27
C GLN A 105 3.23 -22.85 9.17
N VAL A 106 3.50 -22.24 8.00
CA VAL A 106 4.17 -22.91 6.87
C VAL A 106 5.56 -23.42 7.28
N LYS A 107 6.33 -22.64 8.05
CA LYS A 107 7.63 -23.08 8.60
C LYS A 107 7.47 -24.28 9.53
N LYS A 108 6.50 -24.28 10.45
CA LYS A 108 6.24 -25.41 11.37
C LYS A 108 5.91 -26.70 10.61
N THR A 109 5.05 -26.63 9.58
CA THR A 109 4.74 -27.79 8.72
C THR A 109 5.95 -28.28 7.92
N ASN A 110 6.82 -27.39 7.43
CA ASN A 110 7.99 -27.77 6.66
C ASN A 110 9.08 -28.41 7.54
N THR A 111 9.21 -27.97 8.80
CA THR A 111 10.11 -28.61 9.78
C THR A 111 9.59 -30.00 10.19
N GLN A 112 8.28 -30.15 10.45
CA GLN A 112 7.68 -31.46 10.76
C GLN A 112 7.77 -32.47 9.61
N GLY A 113 7.80 -32.01 8.35
CA GLY A 113 8.00 -32.87 7.18
C GLY A 113 9.43 -33.38 7.02
N ARG A 114 10.45 -32.62 7.45
CA ARG A 114 11.87 -33.03 7.34
C ARG A 114 12.31 -34.00 8.43
N ASP A 115 11.70 -33.96 9.61
CA ASP A 115 12.07 -34.85 10.73
C ASP A 115 11.49 -36.27 10.59
N ARG A 116 10.51 -36.50 9.71
CA ARG A 116 9.99 -37.86 9.41
C ARG A 116 10.95 -38.73 8.60
N ASP A 117 11.93 -38.13 7.92
CA ASP A 117 12.83 -38.85 7.01
C ASP A 117 14.20 -39.21 7.64
N GLN A 118 14.43 -38.94 8.94
CA GLN A 118 15.78 -39.05 9.53
C GLN A 118 15.99 -40.07 10.67
N PHE A 119 15.00 -40.84 11.12
CA PHE A 119 15.24 -41.86 12.16
C PHE A 119 14.69 -43.26 11.84
N GLY A 120 15.58 -44.10 11.31
CA GLY A 120 15.92 -45.40 11.91
C GLY A 120 14.80 -46.42 12.13
N GLY A 121 14.46 -47.18 11.10
CA GLY A 121 13.81 -48.50 11.23
C GLY A 121 14.78 -49.62 10.88
N LYS A 122 15.42 -50.22 11.89
CA LYS A 122 16.16 -51.49 11.82
C LYS A 122 15.37 -52.52 10.99
N LEU A 123 15.96 -53.03 9.91
CA LEU A 123 15.50 -54.27 9.28
C LEU A 123 15.75 -55.42 10.28
N PRO A 124 14.72 -56.10 10.80
CA PRO A 124 14.92 -57.27 11.65
C PRO A 124 15.30 -58.45 10.77
N GLY A 125 16.46 -59.06 11.05
CA GLY A 125 16.80 -60.37 10.53
C GLY A 125 15.92 -61.47 11.14
N HIS A 126 15.24 -62.21 10.28
CA HIS A 126 14.63 -63.54 10.47
C HIS A 126 14.39 -64.05 9.03
N GLY A 127 14.82 -65.22 8.58
CA GLY A 127 15.13 -66.49 9.22
C GLY A 127 14.29 -67.58 8.53
N GLY A 128 14.94 -68.51 7.80
CA GLY A 128 14.32 -69.69 7.16
C GLY A 128 13.80 -69.43 5.74
N THR A 129 14.05 -70.26 4.73
CA THR A 129 14.47 -71.68 4.66
C THR A 129 15.42 -71.90 3.49
#